data_AF-A0A849AJX6-F1
#
_entry.id   AF-A0A849AJX6-F1
#
_cell.length_a   1.000
_cell.length_b   1.000
_cell.length_c   1.000
_cell.angle_alpha   90.00
_cell.angle_beta   90.00
_cell.angle_gamma   90.00
#
_symmetry.space_group_name_H-M   'P 1'
#
loop_
_entity.id
_entity.type
_entity.pdbx_description
1 polymer ?
#
loop_
_entity_poly.entity_id
_entity_poly.type
_entity_poly.pdbx_seq_one_letter_code
_entity_poly.pdbx_strand_id
1 'polypeptide(L)'
;MEHSQDSRGGQSSRFREDFAALVNQLAGEWRNAAPGSVELRDVLIEHLGTEPDELPTIGEDVPAHRLTDIDIALSAVADADPDAKLVGVRSMQRHHSSLQDLVSDQPGMSSPVGAVEYANLPTGPDSERAVVAFGVRLFRYRGQPVAVLQRAANPQYGSMSARVEVVAADRELVAALLAEIRALAVERSVLRGQVVSLTANEYGPSAGGVTFVARPDIPADRVILPEGTLDRIHRHVLSLATVKAQLQAAGQHLKRGVLLYGPPGTGKTHTVRHLIGSTPDTTVLLLTGSSLGFIGEAAAIARAHQPAMVVLEDVDLIAMDRHFDAHGPKPLLFELLDAMDGLDTDADVVFLLTTNRVDLLEQALAQRPGRVDLAVEVPLPDRDARAQLVRLYAGELPFSDQAIDRWADQSEGATASFAKEAVRRTVLRAALAGHPPTDDDLLGALADLNSDAERLSRSLMGVGGDDRPSFDPDDPVGFGPEPGLYPGVTFASAAAPTAYSSTLELTFDEPGRAGANADPDPSAGSGPSVEPPEPAERAERAEQSKPVKPSPPADSGEPSAPS
;
A
#
# COMPACT_ATOMS: atom_id res chain seq x y z
N MET A 1 21.95 41.99 -74.83
CA MET A 1 21.08 41.79 -73.65
C MET A 1 21.86 40.94 -72.66
N GLU A 2 22.89 41.53 -72.09
CA GLU A 2 23.71 40.95 -71.01
C GLU A 2 23.74 41.98 -69.87
N HIS A 3 24.06 41.53 -68.65
CA HIS A 3 23.77 42.20 -67.37
C HIS A 3 22.27 42.20 -66.97
N SER A 4 21.82 41.12 -66.31
CA SER A 4 21.00 41.17 -65.07
C SER A 4 20.54 39.75 -64.63
N GLN A 5 21.49 38.86 -64.31
CA GLN A 5 21.17 37.58 -63.66
C GLN A 5 22.07 37.22 -62.46
N ASP A 6 23.31 37.68 -62.40
CA ASP A 6 24.26 37.34 -61.31
C ASP A 6 23.93 37.96 -59.94
N SER A 7 23.11 39.02 -59.89
CA SER A 7 22.86 39.77 -58.64
C SER A 7 21.88 39.11 -57.66
N ARG A 8 21.11 38.10 -58.09
CA ARG A 8 20.06 37.48 -57.24
C ARG A 8 20.57 36.36 -56.34
N GLY A 9 21.61 35.63 -56.75
CA GLY A 9 22.23 34.58 -55.93
C GLY A 9 22.95 35.17 -54.71
N GLY A 10 23.81 36.16 -54.95
CA GLY A 10 24.58 36.83 -53.89
C GLY A 10 23.72 37.55 -52.84
N GLN A 11 22.60 38.17 -53.24
CA GLN A 11 21.69 38.80 -52.29
C GLN A 11 20.95 37.78 -51.40
N SER A 12 20.64 36.58 -51.91
CA SER A 12 19.99 35.54 -51.10
C SER A 12 20.95 34.85 -50.12
N SER A 13 22.21 34.61 -50.52
CA SER A 13 23.25 34.11 -49.59
C SER A 13 23.52 35.14 -48.50
N ARG A 14 23.76 36.39 -48.90
CA ARG A 14 24.06 37.48 -47.96
C ARG A 14 22.90 37.79 -47.02
N PHE A 15 21.65 37.76 -47.50
CA PHE A 15 20.49 37.87 -46.61
C PHE A 15 20.39 36.70 -45.62
N ARG A 16 20.74 35.47 -46.02
CA ARG A 16 20.80 34.33 -45.09
C ARG A 16 21.92 34.46 -44.06
N GLU A 17 23.09 34.93 -44.47
CA GLU A 17 24.24 35.20 -43.59
C GLU A 17 23.93 36.35 -42.62
N ASP A 18 23.40 37.48 -43.12
CA ASP A 18 23.00 38.64 -42.32
C ASP A 18 21.83 38.30 -41.37
N PHE A 19 20.86 37.47 -41.81
CA PHE A 19 19.75 37.01 -40.97
C PHE A 19 20.22 35.99 -39.92
N ALA A 20 21.12 35.06 -40.27
CA ALA A 20 21.73 34.15 -39.29
C ALA A 20 22.60 34.91 -38.28
N ALA A 21 23.34 35.93 -38.72
CA ALA A 21 24.10 36.82 -37.84
C ALA A 21 23.17 37.62 -36.91
N LEU A 22 22.06 38.17 -37.43
CA LEU A 22 21.06 38.90 -36.65
C LEU A 22 20.35 37.98 -35.64
N VAL A 23 19.98 36.76 -36.05
CA VAL A 23 19.37 35.77 -35.14
C VAL A 23 20.38 35.32 -34.08
N ASN A 24 21.65 35.09 -34.43
CA ASN A 24 22.70 34.76 -33.46
C ASN A 24 23.06 35.93 -32.54
N GLN A 25 22.94 37.18 -33.01
CA GLN A 25 23.12 38.38 -32.22
C GLN A 25 21.94 38.58 -31.25
N LEU A 26 20.70 38.48 -31.72
CA LEU A 26 19.50 38.56 -30.88
C LEU A 26 19.42 37.39 -29.88
N ALA A 27 19.80 36.17 -30.29
CA ALA A 27 19.95 35.03 -29.40
C ALA A 27 21.16 35.18 -28.46
N GLY A 28 22.18 35.97 -28.83
CA GLY A 28 23.24 36.41 -27.93
C GLY A 28 22.74 37.43 -26.89
N GLU A 29 21.92 38.37 -27.32
CA GLU A 29 21.28 39.36 -26.45
C GLU A 29 20.28 38.72 -25.48
N TRP A 30 19.57 37.67 -25.91
CA TRP A 30 18.68 36.86 -25.07
C TRP A 30 19.40 35.81 -24.21
N ARG A 31 20.57 35.29 -24.65
CA ARG A 31 21.46 34.44 -23.83
C ARG A 31 22.07 35.19 -22.65
N ASN A 32 21.97 36.52 -22.59
CA ASN A 32 22.32 37.29 -21.40
C ASN A 32 21.30 37.07 -20.28
N ALA A 33 21.28 35.85 -19.74
CA ALA A 33 21.08 35.67 -18.31
C ALA A 33 21.97 36.67 -17.56
N ALA A 34 21.48 37.18 -16.43
CA ALA A 34 22.03 38.38 -15.78
C ALA A 34 23.57 38.29 -15.66
N PRO A 35 24.33 39.29 -16.15
CA PRO A 35 25.76 39.15 -16.40
C PRO A 35 26.51 38.68 -15.16
N GLY A 36 27.11 37.48 -15.25
CA GLY A 36 27.74 36.78 -14.14
C GLY A 36 27.04 35.49 -13.67
N SER A 37 25.95 35.06 -14.30
CA SER A 37 25.38 33.72 -14.06
C SER A 37 26.26 32.62 -14.64
N VAL A 38 26.57 31.61 -13.84
CA VAL A 38 27.25 30.38 -14.28
C VAL A 38 26.21 29.44 -14.89
N GLU A 39 26.46 28.91 -16.09
CA GLU A 39 25.58 27.95 -16.75
C GLU A 39 25.77 26.53 -16.19
N LEU A 40 24.70 25.73 -16.13
CA LEU A 40 24.77 24.34 -15.66
C LEU A 40 25.74 23.50 -16.51
N ARG A 41 25.78 23.76 -17.83
CA ARG A 41 26.66 23.09 -18.79
C ARG A 41 28.13 23.23 -18.39
N ASP A 42 28.57 24.46 -18.07
CA ASP A 42 29.96 24.74 -17.68
C ASP A 42 30.36 24.00 -16.39
N VAL A 43 29.47 23.97 -15.39
CA VAL A 43 29.71 23.25 -14.13
C VAL A 43 29.79 21.74 -14.34
N LEU A 44 28.98 21.19 -15.26
CA LEU A 44 29.03 19.78 -15.60
C LEU A 44 30.29 19.42 -16.38
N ILE A 45 30.76 20.27 -17.30
CA ILE A 45 32.06 20.10 -17.99
C ILE A 45 33.21 20.12 -16.97
N GLU A 46 33.21 21.05 -16.01
CA GLU A 46 34.22 21.13 -14.95
C GLU A 46 34.27 19.85 -14.10
N HIS A 47 33.10 19.31 -13.73
CA HIS A 47 32.99 18.14 -12.86
C HIS A 47 33.26 16.81 -13.58
N LEU A 48 32.67 16.62 -14.76
CA LEU A 48 32.75 15.38 -15.54
C LEU A 48 34.03 15.29 -16.37
N GLY A 49 34.67 16.43 -16.66
CA GLY A 49 35.91 16.53 -17.44
C GLY A 49 35.74 16.35 -18.95
N THR A 50 34.49 16.36 -19.44
CA THR A 50 34.12 16.17 -20.85
C THR A 50 32.75 16.79 -21.13
N GLU A 51 32.36 16.88 -22.39
CA GLU A 51 31.07 17.43 -22.80
C GLU A 51 29.89 16.52 -22.39
N PRO A 52 28.89 17.02 -21.63
CA PRO A 52 27.76 16.21 -21.17
C PRO A 52 26.92 15.61 -22.31
N ASP A 53 26.86 16.30 -23.45
CA ASP A 53 26.16 15.86 -24.66
C ASP A 53 26.76 14.57 -25.26
N GLU A 54 28.04 14.28 -24.99
CA GLU A 54 28.73 13.07 -25.45
C GLU A 54 28.52 11.88 -24.49
N LEU A 55 27.91 12.09 -23.33
CA LEU A 55 27.76 11.09 -22.28
C LEU A 55 26.39 10.41 -22.27
N PRO A 56 26.33 9.09 -21.96
CA PRO A 56 25.05 8.42 -21.77
C PRO A 56 24.33 8.95 -20.53
N THR A 57 23.07 9.34 -20.71
CA THR A 57 22.13 9.60 -19.60
C THR A 57 21.25 8.38 -19.41
N ILE A 58 21.12 7.89 -18.18
CA ILE A 58 20.19 6.81 -17.82
C ILE A 58 19.19 7.34 -16.80
N GLY A 59 17.90 7.29 -17.15
CA GLY A 59 16.80 7.71 -16.30
C GLY A 59 16.03 6.53 -15.71
N GLU A 60 15.63 6.66 -14.44
CA GLU A 60 14.72 5.74 -13.74
C GLU A 60 13.51 6.52 -13.22
N ASP A 61 12.31 6.03 -13.53
CA ASP A 61 11.06 6.55 -12.99
C ASP A 61 10.78 5.94 -11.61
N VAL A 62 10.46 6.81 -10.65
CA VAL A 62 10.31 6.49 -9.23
C VAL A 62 8.86 6.81 -8.81
N PRO A 63 8.13 5.87 -8.17
CA PRO A 63 6.81 6.17 -7.60
C PRO A 63 6.88 7.35 -6.64
N ALA A 64 5.92 8.28 -6.69
CA ALA A 64 5.98 9.54 -5.95
C ALA A 64 6.22 9.35 -4.43
N HIS A 65 5.64 8.31 -3.83
CA HIS A 65 5.82 7.97 -2.41
C HIS A 65 7.25 7.54 -2.03
N ARG A 66 8.09 7.12 -3.00
CA ARG A 66 9.50 6.71 -2.77
C ARG A 66 10.51 7.84 -2.91
N LEU A 67 10.09 9.05 -3.29
CA LEU A 67 11.00 10.17 -3.52
C LEU A 67 11.83 10.52 -2.27
N THR A 68 11.22 10.46 -1.07
CA THR A 68 11.91 10.67 0.21
C THR A 68 13.03 9.65 0.44
N ASP A 69 12.77 8.37 0.18
CA ASP A 69 13.75 7.29 0.35
C ASP A 69 14.92 7.44 -0.64
N ILE A 70 14.61 7.82 -1.88
CA ILE A 70 15.60 8.10 -2.91
C ILE A 70 16.45 9.33 -2.57
N ASP A 71 15.88 10.39 -2.00
CA ASP A 71 16.65 11.56 -1.52
C ASP A 71 17.61 11.21 -0.38
N ILE A 72 17.17 10.38 0.56
CA ILE A 72 17.98 9.87 1.67
C ILE A 72 19.12 9.00 1.13
N ALA A 73 18.84 8.10 0.20
CA ALA A 73 19.85 7.26 -0.44
C ALA A 73 20.85 8.06 -1.28
N LEU A 74 20.38 9.00 -2.11
CA LEU A 74 21.24 9.87 -2.92
C LEU A 74 22.12 10.78 -2.06
N SER A 75 21.60 11.29 -0.94
CA SER A 75 22.41 12.03 0.03
C SER A 75 23.47 11.12 0.63
N ALA A 76 23.10 9.92 1.09
CA ALA A 76 24.04 8.96 1.67
C ALA A 76 25.20 8.55 0.75
N VAL A 77 24.96 8.42 -0.56
CA VAL A 77 26.04 8.13 -1.54
C VAL A 77 26.86 9.39 -1.86
N ALA A 78 26.22 10.55 -1.99
CA ALA A 78 26.93 11.80 -2.28
C ALA A 78 27.82 12.24 -1.11
N ASP A 79 27.36 12.10 0.14
CA ASP A 79 28.08 12.48 1.37
C ASP A 79 29.37 11.64 1.60
N ALA A 80 29.56 10.56 0.84
CA ALA A 80 30.81 9.77 0.83
C ALA A 80 31.95 10.46 0.05
N ASP A 81 31.64 11.46 -0.78
CA ASP A 81 32.60 12.30 -1.49
C ASP A 81 32.71 13.69 -0.82
N PRO A 82 33.87 14.07 -0.26
CA PRO A 82 34.02 15.37 0.40
C PRO A 82 33.90 16.57 -0.56
N ASP A 83 34.06 16.37 -1.86
CA ASP A 83 33.93 17.41 -2.90
C ASP A 83 32.51 17.49 -3.50
N ALA A 84 31.54 16.75 -2.94
CA ALA A 84 30.17 16.71 -3.43
C ALA A 84 29.46 18.07 -3.41
N LYS A 85 28.73 18.37 -4.48
CA LYS A 85 27.95 19.62 -4.65
C LYS A 85 26.51 19.30 -5.02
N LEU A 86 25.57 20.11 -4.54
CA LEU A 86 24.16 20.07 -4.92
C LEU A 86 23.78 21.45 -5.48
N VAL A 87 23.31 21.49 -6.73
CA VAL A 87 23.00 22.72 -7.46
C VAL A 87 21.56 22.71 -7.98
N GLY A 88 20.89 23.86 -7.93
CA GLY A 88 19.60 24.06 -8.59
C GLY A 88 19.77 24.63 -10.01
N VAL A 89 18.72 24.56 -10.83
CA VAL A 89 18.72 25.05 -12.22
C VAL A 89 17.56 26.00 -12.45
N ARG A 90 17.84 27.21 -12.94
CA ARG A 90 16.83 28.26 -13.16
C ARG A 90 16.27 28.21 -14.60
N SER A 91 15.70 27.08 -14.99
CA SER A 91 15.07 26.91 -16.31
C SER A 91 13.53 27.04 -16.25
N MET A 92 12.95 27.61 -17.32
CA MET A 92 11.50 27.68 -17.51
C MET A 92 10.86 26.37 -18.00
N GLN A 93 11.65 25.43 -18.53
CA GLN A 93 11.15 24.12 -19.01
C GLN A 93 11.48 22.94 -18.08
N ARG A 94 11.97 23.22 -16.86
CA ARG A 94 12.44 22.20 -15.88
C ARG A 94 11.45 21.07 -15.53
N HIS A 95 10.15 21.28 -15.78
CA HIS A 95 9.11 20.28 -15.55
C HIS A 95 8.99 19.22 -16.67
N HIS A 96 9.58 19.45 -17.85
CA HIS A 96 9.47 18.55 -19.02
C HIS A 96 10.81 18.19 -19.67
N SER A 97 11.85 19.03 -19.54
CA SER A 97 13.19 18.79 -20.10
C SER A 97 13.94 17.64 -19.42
N SER A 98 14.54 16.71 -20.17
CA SER A 98 15.54 15.78 -19.63
C SER A 98 16.81 16.52 -19.18
N LEU A 99 17.71 15.84 -18.47
CA LEU A 99 19.04 16.39 -18.16
C LEU A 99 19.82 16.74 -19.44
N GLN A 100 19.65 15.97 -20.53
CA GLN A 100 20.25 16.28 -21.82
C GLN A 100 19.67 17.56 -22.43
N ASP A 101 18.35 17.75 -22.39
CA ASP A 101 17.72 18.99 -22.88
C ASP A 101 18.21 20.21 -22.09
N LEU A 102 18.38 20.07 -20.77
CA LEU A 102 18.83 21.14 -19.87
C LEU A 102 20.29 21.58 -20.10
N VAL A 103 21.13 20.74 -20.70
CA VAL A 103 22.56 21.03 -20.96
C VAL A 103 22.87 21.28 -22.43
N SER A 104 21.91 21.00 -23.32
CA SER A 104 22.07 21.16 -24.76
C SER A 104 22.33 22.63 -25.18
N ASP A 105 23.31 22.84 -26.05
CA ASP A 105 23.64 24.16 -26.63
C ASP A 105 22.65 24.57 -27.74
N GLN A 106 21.35 24.64 -27.41
CA GLN A 106 20.31 25.08 -28.34
C GLN A 106 20.04 26.59 -28.25
N PRO A 107 19.92 27.30 -29.39
CA PRO A 107 19.65 28.74 -29.39
C PRO A 107 18.36 29.11 -28.64
N GLY A 108 18.51 29.80 -27.51
CA GLY A 108 17.40 30.27 -26.68
C GLY A 108 17.09 29.40 -25.45
N MET A 109 17.78 28.28 -25.26
CA MET A 109 17.83 27.60 -23.96
C MET A 109 19.08 28.04 -23.19
N SER A 110 18.86 28.53 -21.96
CA SER A 110 19.88 28.85 -20.96
C SER A 110 19.39 28.25 -19.65
N SER A 111 20.30 27.61 -18.92
CA SER A 111 20.04 26.82 -17.72
C SER A 111 20.98 27.27 -16.61
N PRO A 112 20.90 28.55 -16.16
CA PRO A 112 21.85 29.07 -15.20
C PRO A 112 21.65 28.42 -13.84
N VAL A 113 22.75 28.17 -13.15
CA VAL A 113 22.77 27.61 -11.80
C VAL A 113 22.04 28.55 -10.83
N GLY A 114 21.34 27.97 -9.86
CA GLY A 114 20.65 28.71 -8.82
C GLY A 114 20.32 27.88 -7.59
N ALA A 115 19.35 28.37 -6.82
CA ALA A 115 18.87 27.71 -5.62
C ALA A 115 18.18 26.38 -5.96
N VAL A 116 18.44 25.37 -5.11
CA VAL A 116 17.82 24.04 -5.17
C VAL A 116 16.35 24.14 -4.76
N GLU A 117 15.47 23.43 -5.46
CA GLU A 117 14.04 23.37 -5.12
C GLU A 117 13.82 22.22 -4.12
N TYR A 118 13.17 22.50 -2.99
CA TYR A 118 12.83 21.52 -1.96
C TYR A 118 11.32 21.42 -1.77
N ALA A 119 10.82 20.22 -1.46
CA ALA A 119 9.48 19.99 -0.97
C ALA A 119 9.53 19.37 0.43
N ASN A 120 8.66 19.81 1.33
CA ASN A 120 8.47 19.12 2.60
C ASN A 120 7.61 17.90 2.36
N LEU A 121 8.16 16.71 2.63
CA LEU A 121 7.46 15.43 2.52
C LEU A 121 7.40 14.76 3.89
N PRO A 122 6.29 14.07 4.23
CA PRO A 122 6.16 13.40 5.51
C PRO A 122 7.14 12.22 5.63
N THR A 123 7.62 11.99 6.84
CA THR A 123 8.54 10.90 7.22
C THR A 123 8.00 10.05 8.38
N GLY A 124 6.80 10.40 8.85
CA GLY A 124 6.12 9.85 10.02
C GLY A 124 4.81 10.62 10.24
N PRO A 125 4.01 10.27 11.27
CA PRO A 125 2.74 10.93 11.54
C PRO A 125 2.88 12.42 11.91
N ASP A 126 3.94 12.75 12.66
CA ASP A 126 4.22 14.10 13.19
C ASP A 126 5.59 14.65 12.73
N SER A 127 6.15 14.10 11.65
CA SER A 127 7.48 14.47 11.16
C SER A 127 7.53 14.62 9.64
N GLU A 128 8.31 15.60 9.18
CA GLU A 128 8.56 15.89 7.77
C GLU A 128 10.06 16.11 7.51
N ARG A 129 10.46 16.05 6.24
CA ARG A 129 11.81 16.33 5.77
C ARG A 129 11.74 17.22 4.53
N ALA A 130 12.63 18.22 4.47
CA ALA A 130 12.92 18.93 3.23
C ALA A 130 13.68 18.00 2.28
N VAL A 131 12.99 17.54 1.23
CA VAL A 131 13.48 16.62 0.19
C VAL A 131 13.77 17.42 -1.08
N VAL A 132 14.85 17.11 -1.81
CA VAL A 132 15.15 17.78 -3.09
C VAL A 132 14.04 17.46 -4.10
N ALA A 133 13.23 18.47 -4.42
CA ALA A 133 12.16 18.39 -5.41
C ALA A 133 12.69 18.63 -6.83
N PHE A 134 13.72 19.46 -6.97
CA PHE A 134 14.46 19.61 -8.23
C PHE A 134 15.89 20.09 -7.98
N GLY A 135 16.89 19.31 -8.42
CA GLY A 135 18.30 19.67 -8.31
C GLY A 135 19.24 18.62 -8.90
N VAL A 136 20.48 19.02 -9.17
CA VAL A 136 21.55 18.15 -9.69
C VAL A 136 22.61 17.96 -8.61
N ARG A 137 22.88 16.71 -8.25
CA ARG A 137 23.95 16.28 -7.34
C ARG A 137 25.19 15.93 -8.18
N LEU A 138 26.33 16.49 -7.83
CA LEU A 138 27.64 16.29 -8.47
C LEU A 138 28.57 15.68 -7.43
N PHE A 139 29.03 14.45 -7.65
CA PHE A 139 29.93 13.75 -6.73
C PHE A 139 30.78 12.72 -7.48
N ARG A 140 31.72 12.05 -6.80
CA ARG A 140 32.52 10.95 -7.32
C ARG A 140 32.04 9.62 -6.76
N TYR A 141 31.52 8.74 -7.63
CA TYR A 141 31.21 7.36 -7.27
C TYR A 141 32.35 6.44 -7.68
N ARG A 142 32.87 5.63 -6.74
CA ARG A 142 34.05 4.75 -6.94
C ARG A 142 35.26 5.48 -7.56
N GLY A 143 35.42 6.77 -7.25
CA GLY A 143 36.49 7.62 -7.76
C GLY A 143 36.27 8.23 -9.16
N GLN A 144 35.17 7.91 -9.85
CA GLN A 144 34.79 8.51 -11.14
C GLN A 144 33.70 9.58 -10.95
N PRO A 145 33.73 10.70 -11.68
CA PRO A 145 32.74 11.76 -11.53
C PRO A 145 31.39 11.33 -12.12
N VAL A 146 30.31 11.61 -11.38
CA VAL A 146 28.93 11.39 -11.79
C VAL A 146 28.10 12.65 -11.52
N ALA A 147 27.08 12.87 -12.35
CA ALA A 147 26.05 13.88 -12.13
C ALA A 147 24.68 13.19 -12.07
N VAL A 148 23.85 13.58 -11.10
CA VAL A 148 22.53 12.99 -10.87
C VAL A 148 21.48 14.08 -10.74
N LEU A 149 20.58 14.19 -11.72
CA LEU A 149 19.37 15.01 -11.63
C LEU A 149 18.31 14.24 -10.83
N GLN A 150 17.79 14.88 -9.78
CA GLN A 150 16.65 14.42 -8.99
C GLN A 150 15.47 15.35 -9.23
N ARG A 151 14.30 14.77 -9.54
CA ARG A 151 13.07 15.51 -9.87
C ARG A 151 11.85 14.84 -9.24
N ALA A 152 11.01 15.63 -8.57
CA ALA A 152 9.73 15.19 -8.05
C ALA A 152 8.68 14.99 -9.15
N ALA A 153 7.66 14.18 -8.85
CA ALA A 153 6.45 14.14 -9.66
C ALA A 153 5.81 15.53 -9.69
N ASN A 154 5.35 15.96 -10.86
CA ASN A 154 4.55 17.18 -10.99
C ASN A 154 3.27 16.93 -11.80
N PRO A 155 2.20 16.43 -11.15
CA PRO A 155 1.01 15.95 -11.84
C PRO A 155 0.18 17.07 -12.49
N GLN A 156 0.30 18.31 -12.00
CA GLN A 156 -0.29 19.50 -12.64
C GLN A 156 0.23 19.72 -14.07
N TYR A 157 1.42 19.19 -14.37
CA TYR A 157 2.09 19.27 -15.66
C TYR A 157 2.22 17.89 -16.35
N GLY A 158 1.47 16.88 -15.89
CA GLY A 158 1.41 15.54 -16.48
C GLY A 158 2.49 14.56 -16.02
N SER A 159 3.40 14.94 -15.12
CA SER A 159 4.42 14.06 -14.56
C SER A 159 3.86 13.34 -13.31
N MET A 160 3.49 12.07 -13.46
CA MET A 160 2.90 11.25 -12.39
C MET A 160 3.96 10.56 -11.49
N SER A 161 5.18 10.38 -11.99
CA SER A 161 6.33 9.79 -11.30
C SER A 161 7.39 10.84 -10.96
N ALA A 162 8.09 10.63 -9.86
CA ALA A 162 9.40 11.23 -9.67
C ALA A 162 10.40 10.59 -10.63
N ARG A 163 11.55 11.23 -10.85
CA ARG A 163 12.55 10.77 -11.81
C ARG A 163 13.96 11.06 -11.33
N VAL A 164 14.85 10.08 -11.52
CA VAL A 164 16.29 10.21 -11.28
C VAL A 164 17.01 9.98 -12.60
N GLU A 165 17.88 10.88 -13.01
CA GLU A 165 18.67 10.77 -14.25
C GLU A 165 20.16 10.88 -13.93
N VAL A 166 20.94 9.87 -14.31
CA VAL A 166 22.37 9.77 -14.02
C VAL A 166 23.17 9.94 -15.31
N VAL A 167 24.21 10.79 -15.26
CA VAL A 167 25.21 11.01 -16.32
C VAL A 167 26.59 10.63 -15.80
N ALA A 168 27.26 9.75 -16.55
CA ALA A 168 28.65 9.35 -16.33
C ALA A 168 29.24 8.77 -17.63
N ALA A 169 30.57 8.67 -17.71
CA ALA A 169 31.26 8.08 -18.87
C ALA A 169 31.06 6.55 -19.00
N ASP A 170 30.90 5.84 -17.89
CA ASP A 170 30.79 4.39 -17.83
C ASP A 170 29.36 3.96 -17.48
N ARG A 171 28.76 3.11 -18.33
CA ARG A 171 27.41 2.56 -18.12
C ARG A 171 27.36 1.52 -17.01
N GLU A 172 28.44 0.77 -16.78
CA GLU A 172 28.52 -0.20 -15.68
C GLU A 172 28.58 0.52 -14.32
N LEU A 173 29.29 1.66 -14.26
CA LEU A 173 29.29 2.55 -13.11
C LEU A 173 27.88 3.05 -12.77
N VAL A 174 27.11 3.51 -13.78
CA VAL A 174 25.73 3.98 -13.56
C VAL A 174 24.82 2.86 -13.07
N ALA A 175 24.93 1.65 -13.66
CA ALA A 175 24.14 0.50 -13.21
C ALA A 175 24.46 0.12 -11.75
N ALA A 176 25.74 0.17 -11.36
CA ALA A 176 26.16 -0.07 -9.98
C ALA A 176 25.66 1.02 -9.02
N LEU A 177 25.74 2.29 -9.40
CA LEU A 177 25.23 3.42 -8.61
C LEU A 177 23.72 3.32 -8.37
N LEU A 178 22.93 3.08 -9.41
CA LEU A 178 21.47 2.92 -9.29
C LEU A 178 21.10 1.69 -8.44
N ALA A 179 21.87 0.59 -8.52
CA ALA A 179 21.67 -0.56 -7.65
C ALA A 179 21.95 -0.24 -6.17
N GLU A 180 23.01 0.52 -5.88
CA GLU A 180 23.35 0.97 -4.53
C GLU A 180 22.31 1.95 -3.97
N ILE A 181 21.85 2.91 -4.77
CA ILE A 181 20.75 3.83 -4.42
C ILE A 181 19.48 3.05 -4.08
N ARG A 182 19.08 2.06 -4.92
CA ARG A 182 17.90 1.23 -4.64
C ARG A 182 18.03 0.41 -3.36
N ALA A 183 19.22 -0.14 -3.08
CA ALA A 183 19.48 -0.87 -1.84
C ALA A 183 19.40 0.04 -0.62
N LEU A 184 20.09 1.19 -0.63
CA LEU A 184 20.06 2.19 0.44
C LEU A 184 18.66 2.78 0.66
N ALA A 185 17.88 2.98 -0.39
CA ALA A 185 16.50 3.46 -0.30
C ALA A 185 15.58 2.45 0.41
N VAL A 186 15.85 1.14 0.31
CA VAL A 186 15.12 0.11 1.05
C VAL A 186 15.68 -0.08 2.47
N GLU A 187 17.01 0.02 2.65
CA GLU A 187 17.66 -0.04 3.96
C GLU A 187 17.20 1.11 4.87
N ARG A 188 17.17 2.33 4.34
CA ARG A 188 16.93 3.59 5.07
C ARG A 188 15.56 4.20 4.81
N SER A 189 14.61 3.40 4.31
CA SER A 189 13.27 3.87 3.99
C SER A 189 12.57 4.46 5.22
N VAL A 190 11.89 5.59 5.03
CA VAL A 190 11.05 6.21 6.08
C VAL A 190 9.83 5.35 6.43
N LEU A 191 9.50 4.34 5.64
CA LEU A 191 8.40 3.42 5.90
C LEU A 191 8.74 2.40 7.01
N ARG A 192 10.02 2.15 7.31
CA ARG A 192 10.43 1.11 8.27
C ARG A 192 9.89 1.39 9.67
N GLY A 193 9.19 0.41 10.24
CA GLY A 193 8.59 0.52 11.58
C GLY A 193 7.45 1.54 11.70
N GLN A 194 6.98 2.11 10.59
CA GLN A 194 5.82 3.01 10.58
C GLN A 194 4.52 2.24 10.35
N VAL A 195 3.39 2.88 10.69
CA VAL A 195 2.07 2.46 10.23
C VAL A 195 1.68 3.37 9.06
N VAL A 196 1.34 2.76 7.93
CA VAL A 196 1.16 3.41 6.64
C VAL A 196 -0.14 2.96 6.01
N SER A 197 -0.93 3.89 5.47
CA SER A 197 -2.08 3.58 4.61
C SER A 197 -1.82 4.09 3.20
N LEU A 198 -2.23 3.32 2.19
CA LEU A 198 -2.13 3.70 0.77
C LEU A 198 -3.44 4.37 0.34
N THR A 199 -3.38 5.50 -0.35
CA THR A 199 -4.58 6.27 -0.71
C THR A 199 -4.72 6.45 -2.22
N ALA A 200 -5.89 6.08 -2.74
CA ALA A 200 -6.37 6.52 -4.04
C ALA A 200 -6.89 7.96 -3.88
N ASN A 201 -6.26 8.92 -4.54
CA ASN A 201 -6.67 10.33 -4.44
C ASN A 201 -7.72 10.65 -5.52
N GLU A 202 -9.00 10.64 -5.15
CA GLU A 202 -10.12 10.88 -6.08
C GLU A 202 -10.28 12.35 -6.51
N TYR A 203 -9.63 13.29 -5.81
CA TYR A 203 -9.85 14.74 -5.98
C TYR A 203 -8.72 15.50 -6.69
N GLY A 204 -7.75 14.80 -7.28
CA GLY A 204 -6.75 15.40 -8.17
C GLY A 204 -5.47 14.57 -8.25
N PRO A 205 -4.68 14.71 -9.34
CA PRO A 205 -3.60 13.78 -9.64
C PRO A 205 -2.34 13.95 -8.74
N SER A 206 -2.40 14.76 -7.68
CA SER A 206 -1.32 14.99 -6.71
C SER A 206 -1.06 13.75 -5.84
N ALA A 207 -0.34 12.78 -6.43
CA ALA A 207 0.15 11.52 -5.86
C ALA A 207 -0.91 10.56 -5.29
N GLY A 208 -0.96 9.34 -5.82
CA GLY A 208 -1.38 8.18 -5.04
C GLY A 208 -0.41 8.05 -3.85
N GLY A 209 -0.93 8.23 -2.65
CA GLY A 209 -0.14 8.71 -1.52
C GLY A 209 -0.02 7.71 -0.38
N VAL A 210 1.20 7.51 0.10
CA VAL A 210 1.46 6.97 1.44
C VAL A 210 1.04 8.01 2.48
N THR A 211 0.14 7.63 3.38
CA THR A 211 -0.22 8.42 4.56
C THR A 211 0.32 7.72 5.80
N PHE A 212 1.07 8.42 6.63
CA PHE A 212 1.54 7.90 7.92
C PHE A 212 0.43 8.00 8.97
N VAL A 213 0.24 6.93 9.73
CA VAL A 213 -0.76 6.81 10.79
C VAL A 213 -0.04 6.70 12.12
N ALA A 214 -0.48 7.45 13.13
CA ALA A 214 0.07 7.30 14.48
C ALA A 214 -0.19 5.87 14.99
N ARG A 215 0.86 5.19 15.48
CA ARG A 215 0.74 3.82 16.00
C ARG A 215 -0.21 3.84 17.22
N PRO A 216 -1.30 3.04 17.22
CA PRO A 216 -2.24 3.05 18.34
C PRO A 216 -1.59 2.55 19.63
N ASP A 217 -1.88 3.21 20.76
CA ASP A 217 -1.59 2.67 22.09
C ASP A 217 -2.87 2.09 22.68
N ILE A 218 -2.99 0.76 22.66
CA ILE A 218 -4.10 0.00 23.23
C ILE A 218 -3.50 -1.15 24.03
N PRO A 219 -3.52 -1.12 25.37
CA PRO A 219 -3.03 -2.22 26.18
C PRO A 219 -3.98 -3.44 26.16
N ALA A 220 -3.44 -4.61 26.47
CA ALA A 220 -4.14 -5.90 26.34
C ALA A 220 -5.38 -6.02 27.25
N ASP A 221 -5.37 -5.39 28.42
CA ASP A 221 -6.51 -5.32 29.36
C ASP A 221 -7.71 -4.55 28.79
N ARG A 222 -7.51 -3.77 27.71
CA ARG A 222 -8.57 -3.07 26.97
C ARG A 222 -9.05 -3.81 25.73
N VAL A 223 -8.65 -5.07 25.55
CA VAL A 223 -9.11 -5.97 24.48
C VAL A 223 -9.92 -7.11 25.09
N ILE A 224 -11.23 -6.92 25.20
CA ILE A 224 -12.14 -7.90 25.79
C ILE A 224 -12.50 -8.96 24.74
N LEU A 225 -12.02 -10.18 24.95
CA LEU A 225 -12.22 -11.37 24.11
C LEU A 225 -12.46 -12.59 25.02
N PRO A 226 -13.01 -13.70 24.50
CA PRO A 226 -13.13 -14.94 25.27
C PRO A 226 -11.77 -15.42 25.80
N GLU A 227 -11.75 -16.10 26.94
CA GLU A 227 -10.52 -16.50 27.65
C GLU A 227 -9.51 -17.24 26.73
N GLY A 228 -8.23 -16.85 26.80
CA GLY A 228 -7.15 -17.40 25.98
C GLY A 228 -7.17 -17.04 24.49
N THR A 229 -8.20 -16.34 23.99
CA THR A 229 -8.30 -15.94 22.57
C THR A 229 -7.19 -14.96 22.19
N LEU A 230 -6.93 -13.96 23.04
CA LEU A 230 -5.87 -12.98 22.80
C LEU A 230 -4.48 -13.63 22.80
N ASP A 231 -4.20 -14.53 23.76
CA ASP A 231 -2.94 -15.29 23.82
C ASP A 231 -2.71 -16.15 22.58
N ARG A 232 -3.78 -16.76 22.05
CA ARG A 232 -3.74 -17.54 20.80
C ARG A 232 -3.37 -16.65 19.61
N ILE A 233 -3.89 -15.43 19.54
CA ILE A 233 -3.53 -14.45 18.50
C ILE A 233 -2.08 -13.97 18.69
N HIS A 234 -1.69 -13.56 19.91
CA HIS A 234 -0.34 -13.11 20.26
C HIS A 234 0.74 -14.14 19.88
N ARG A 235 0.46 -15.43 20.07
CA ARG A 235 1.38 -16.52 19.69
C ARG A 235 1.68 -16.57 18.18
N HIS A 236 0.75 -16.17 17.33
CA HIS A 236 0.92 -16.21 15.87
C HIS A 236 1.42 -14.88 15.30
N VAL A 237 1.09 -13.76 15.95
CA VAL A 237 1.45 -12.41 15.46
C VAL A 237 2.70 -11.85 16.14
N LEU A 238 2.76 -11.88 17.48
CA LEU A 238 3.81 -11.19 18.26
C LEU A 238 5.03 -12.07 18.54
N SER A 239 4.84 -13.39 18.68
CA SER A 239 5.93 -14.29 19.04
C SER A 239 6.90 -14.62 17.90
N LEU A 240 6.57 -14.25 16.66
CA LEU A 240 7.32 -14.63 15.45
C LEU A 240 8.79 -14.19 15.52
N ALA A 241 9.06 -12.94 15.92
CA ALA A 241 10.42 -12.41 16.06
C ALA A 241 11.30 -13.27 17.00
N THR A 242 10.72 -13.80 18.08
CA THR A 242 11.41 -14.64 19.07
C THR A 242 11.70 -16.05 18.55
N VAL A 243 10.78 -16.64 17.76
CA VAL A 243 10.90 -18.04 17.28
C VAL A 243 11.42 -18.17 15.85
N LYS A 244 11.60 -17.05 15.12
CA LYS A 244 12.02 -16.97 13.71
C LYS A 244 13.20 -17.90 13.37
N ALA A 245 14.30 -17.79 14.11
CA ALA A 245 15.50 -18.59 13.88
C ALA A 245 15.25 -20.11 14.06
N GLN A 246 14.37 -20.49 14.99
CA GLN A 246 14.01 -21.90 15.23
C GLN A 246 13.13 -22.44 14.10
N LEU A 247 12.16 -21.64 13.62
CA LEU A 247 11.32 -21.99 12.48
C LEU A 247 12.15 -22.16 11.20
N GLN A 248 13.04 -21.20 10.90
CA GLN A 248 13.94 -21.28 9.74
C GLN A 248 14.87 -22.50 9.82
N ALA A 249 15.47 -22.78 10.98
CA ALA A 249 16.29 -23.97 11.18
C ALA A 249 15.52 -25.30 11.04
N ALA A 250 14.20 -25.29 11.30
CA ALA A 250 13.29 -26.41 11.10
C ALA A 250 12.64 -26.44 9.70
N GLY A 251 13.07 -25.57 8.77
CA GLY A 251 12.52 -25.47 7.41
C GLY A 251 11.04 -25.05 7.36
N GLN A 252 10.54 -24.39 8.40
CA GLN A 252 9.15 -23.93 8.51
C GLN A 252 9.00 -22.52 7.96
N HIS A 253 7.88 -22.26 7.28
CA HIS A 253 7.59 -20.93 6.74
C HIS A 253 7.38 -19.89 7.85
N LEU A 254 7.76 -18.65 7.56
CA LEU A 254 7.57 -17.49 8.44
C LEU A 254 6.31 -16.70 8.09
N LYS A 255 5.94 -16.65 6.80
CA LYS A 255 4.71 -15.95 6.36
C LYS A 255 3.48 -16.54 7.04
N ARG A 256 2.58 -15.68 7.54
CA ARG A 256 1.34 -16.07 8.23
C ARG A 256 0.12 -15.35 7.68
N GLY A 257 -1.02 -16.04 7.63
CA GLY A 257 -2.34 -15.43 7.54
C GLY A 257 -3.15 -15.63 8.82
N VAL A 258 -3.62 -14.53 9.40
CA VAL A 258 -4.51 -14.50 10.56
C VAL A 258 -5.83 -13.85 10.14
N LEU A 259 -6.93 -14.58 10.30
CA LEU A 259 -8.28 -14.12 9.99
C LEU A 259 -9.07 -13.94 11.30
N LEU A 260 -9.52 -12.71 11.56
CA LEU A 260 -10.47 -12.39 12.62
C LEU A 260 -11.87 -12.30 11.99
N TYR A 261 -12.79 -13.19 12.37
CA TYR A 261 -14.16 -13.22 11.83
C TYR A 261 -15.21 -13.15 12.94
N GLY A 262 -16.44 -12.79 12.61
CA GLY A 262 -17.56 -12.75 13.56
C GLY A 262 -18.46 -11.53 13.35
N PRO A 263 -19.50 -11.34 14.17
CA PRO A 263 -20.48 -10.26 13.98
C PRO A 263 -19.87 -8.84 13.96
N PRO A 264 -20.55 -7.86 13.34
CA PRO A 264 -20.11 -6.47 13.37
C PRO A 264 -20.14 -5.92 14.81
N GLY A 265 -19.20 -5.02 15.15
CA GLY A 265 -19.15 -4.38 16.47
C GLY A 265 -18.64 -5.23 17.62
N THR A 266 -18.11 -6.45 17.39
CA THR A 266 -17.56 -7.32 18.45
C THR A 266 -16.12 -7.03 18.86
N GLY A 267 -15.40 -6.15 18.13
CA GLY A 267 -14.05 -5.71 18.51
C GLY A 267 -12.90 -6.17 17.61
N LYS A 268 -13.17 -6.73 16.42
CA LYS A 268 -12.15 -7.15 15.44
C LYS A 268 -11.10 -6.06 15.15
N THR A 269 -11.53 -4.92 14.60
CA THR A 269 -10.69 -3.72 14.35
C THR A 269 -9.99 -3.17 15.60
N HIS A 270 -10.60 -3.31 16.78
CA HIS A 270 -9.96 -2.88 18.03
C HIS A 270 -8.80 -3.82 18.42
N THR A 271 -8.98 -5.13 18.21
CA THR A 271 -7.95 -6.16 18.36
C THR A 271 -6.81 -5.94 17.36
N VAL A 272 -7.13 -5.62 16.09
CA VAL A 272 -6.14 -5.23 15.07
C VAL A 272 -5.28 -4.07 15.55
N ARG A 273 -5.91 -2.97 16.00
CA ARG A 273 -5.18 -1.79 16.50
C ARG A 273 -4.28 -2.10 17.69
N HIS A 274 -4.69 -2.98 18.59
CA HIS A 274 -3.84 -3.49 19.69
C HIS A 274 -2.62 -4.27 19.19
N LEU A 275 -2.77 -5.12 18.17
CA LEU A 275 -1.64 -5.86 17.57
C LEU A 275 -0.66 -4.93 16.85
N ILE A 276 -1.18 -3.90 16.17
CA ILE A 276 -0.37 -2.82 15.58
C ILE A 276 0.38 -2.07 16.69
N GLY A 277 -0.30 -1.71 17.80
CA GLY A 277 0.35 -1.08 18.95
C GLY A 277 1.46 -1.92 19.57
N SER A 278 1.24 -3.23 19.64
CA SER A 278 2.16 -4.21 20.26
C SER A 278 3.34 -4.62 19.36
N THR A 279 3.54 -3.99 18.20
CA THR A 279 4.58 -4.33 17.21
C THR A 279 5.40 -3.11 16.76
N PRO A 280 6.09 -2.39 17.69
CA PRO A 280 6.73 -1.10 17.39
C PRO A 280 7.75 -1.14 16.24
N ASP A 281 8.54 -2.21 16.14
CA ASP A 281 9.58 -2.38 15.11
C ASP A 281 9.06 -2.96 13.79
N THR A 282 7.76 -3.22 13.66
CA THR A 282 7.13 -3.82 12.47
C THR A 282 6.56 -2.75 11.55
N THR A 283 6.89 -2.82 10.27
CA THR A 283 6.29 -1.97 9.22
C THR A 283 4.86 -2.42 8.96
N VAL A 284 3.86 -1.56 9.13
CA VAL A 284 2.44 -1.93 9.00
C VAL A 284 1.81 -1.22 7.81
N LEU A 285 1.20 -1.99 6.91
CA LEU A 285 0.45 -1.52 5.75
C LEU A 285 -1.04 -1.72 6.05
N LEU A 286 -1.78 -0.63 6.26
CA LEU A 286 -3.20 -0.63 6.62
C LEU A 286 -4.08 -0.31 5.41
N LEU A 287 -4.81 -1.32 4.94
CA LEU A 287 -5.78 -1.21 3.86
C LEU A 287 -7.21 -1.37 4.40
N THR A 288 -8.03 -0.35 4.16
CA THR A 288 -9.44 -0.25 4.54
C THR A 288 -10.24 0.47 3.45
N GLY A 289 -11.45 0.00 3.13
CA GLY A 289 -12.32 0.67 2.14
C GLY A 289 -11.67 0.74 0.75
N SER A 290 -11.65 1.92 0.12
CA SER A 290 -11.09 2.10 -1.24
C SER A 290 -9.59 1.77 -1.36
N SER A 291 -8.84 1.80 -0.26
CA SER A 291 -7.42 1.39 -0.26
C SER A 291 -7.21 -0.12 -0.41
N LEU A 292 -8.27 -0.94 -0.30
CA LEU A 292 -8.22 -2.37 -0.64
C LEU A 292 -7.95 -2.62 -2.14
N GLY A 293 -7.88 -1.58 -2.98
CA GLY A 293 -7.37 -1.66 -4.35
C GLY A 293 -5.85 -1.73 -4.50
N PHE A 294 -5.07 -1.58 -3.41
CA PHE A 294 -3.59 -1.52 -3.45
C PHE A 294 -2.92 -2.76 -2.82
N ILE A 295 -3.53 -3.93 -2.94
CA ILE A 295 -3.10 -5.15 -2.23
C ILE A 295 -1.73 -5.63 -2.72
N GLY A 296 -1.53 -5.70 -4.04
CA GLY A 296 -0.24 -6.04 -4.64
C GLY A 296 0.87 -5.06 -4.29
N GLU A 297 0.57 -3.76 -4.25
CA GLU A 297 1.53 -2.71 -3.85
C GLU A 297 1.90 -2.83 -2.36
N ALA A 298 0.91 -2.99 -1.48
CA ALA A 298 1.14 -3.19 -0.05
C ALA A 298 1.97 -4.45 0.24
N ALA A 299 1.72 -5.55 -0.46
CA ALA A 299 2.50 -6.78 -0.33
C ALA A 299 3.95 -6.61 -0.83
N ALA A 300 4.15 -5.88 -1.93
CA ALA A 300 5.48 -5.55 -2.43
C ALA A 300 6.27 -4.65 -1.47
N ILE A 301 5.62 -3.63 -0.89
CA ILE A 301 6.21 -2.76 0.14
C ILE A 301 6.53 -3.57 1.40
N ALA A 302 5.61 -4.41 1.88
CA ALA A 302 5.83 -5.28 3.04
C ALA A 302 7.03 -6.22 2.86
N ARG A 303 7.17 -6.84 1.67
CA ARG A 303 8.32 -7.70 1.33
C ARG A 303 9.66 -6.96 1.41
N ALA A 304 9.72 -5.68 1.01
CA ALA A 304 10.94 -4.87 1.08
C ALA A 304 11.25 -4.37 2.50
N HIS A 305 10.23 -4.14 3.33
CA HIS A 305 10.35 -3.49 4.65
C HIS A 305 10.12 -4.45 5.83
N GLN A 306 10.44 -5.73 5.64
CA GLN A 306 10.40 -6.76 6.69
C GLN A 306 11.21 -6.35 7.93
N PRO A 307 10.76 -6.73 9.16
CA PRO A 307 9.51 -7.43 9.47
C PRO A 307 8.28 -6.56 9.21
N ALA A 308 7.22 -7.14 8.62
CA ALA A 308 6.06 -6.37 8.17
C ALA A 308 4.71 -7.04 8.47
N MET A 309 3.66 -6.23 8.54
CA MET A 309 2.27 -6.67 8.68
C MET A 309 1.40 -5.98 7.62
N VAL A 310 0.67 -6.75 6.82
CA VAL A 310 -0.35 -6.23 5.91
C VAL A 310 -1.70 -6.46 6.57
N VAL A 311 -2.38 -5.36 6.91
CA VAL A 311 -3.69 -5.36 7.56
C VAL A 311 -4.74 -5.04 6.51
N LEU A 312 -5.73 -5.92 6.37
CA LEU A 312 -6.89 -5.69 5.52
C LEU A 312 -8.17 -5.79 6.35
N GLU A 313 -8.83 -4.66 6.58
CA GLU A 313 -10.11 -4.65 7.32
C GLU A 313 -11.31 -4.80 6.38
N ASP A 314 -12.34 -5.51 6.87
CA ASP A 314 -13.61 -5.77 6.19
C ASP A 314 -13.43 -6.34 4.76
N VAL A 315 -12.62 -7.42 4.64
CA VAL A 315 -12.36 -8.08 3.35
C VAL A 315 -13.59 -8.75 2.74
N ASP A 316 -14.72 -8.80 3.46
CA ASP A 316 -16.02 -9.11 2.85
C ASP A 316 -16.49 -8.06 1.83
N LEU A 317 -16.04 -6.80 1.92
CA LEU A 317 -16.32 -5.76 0.93
C LEU A 317 -15.78 -6.14 -0.46
N ILE A 318 -14.54 -6.63 -0.54
CA ILE A 318 -13.90 -7.08 -1.80
C ILE A 318 -14.36 -8.47 -2.27
N ALA A 319 -15.07 -9.21 -1.41
CA ALA A 319 -15.70 -10.48 -1.79
C ALA A 319 -17.11 -10.26 -2.40
N MET A 320 -17.80 -9.18 -2.01
CA MET A 320 -19.14 -8.85 -2.50
C MET A 320 -19.12 -8.04 -3.81
N ASP A 321 -18.14 -7.18 -4.01
CA ASP A 321 -18.13 -6.22 -5.11
C ASP A 321 -17.32 -6.69 -6.33
N ARG A 322 -17.94 -6.59 -7.52
CA ARG A 322 -17.31 -6.87 -8.82
C ARG A 322 -16.99 -5.59 -9.62
N HIS A 323 -17.13 -4.41 -9.00
CA HIS A 323 -17.04 -3.10 -9.66
C HIS A 323 -15.95 -2.18 -9.04
N PHE A 324 -14.96 -2.74 -8.34
CA PHE A 324 -13.69 -2.06 -8.09
C PHE A 324 -12.84 -2.02 -9.38
N ASP A 325 -13.38 -1.38 -10.42
CA ASP A 325 -12.89 -1.39 -11.81
C ASP A 325 -11.59 -0.58 -12.04
N ALA A 326 -10.87 -0.21 -10.97
CA ALA A 326 -9.65 0.60 -11.05
C ALA A 326 -8.40 -0.19 -11.52
N HIS A 327 -8.35 -1.51 -11.32
CA HIS A 327 -7.12 -2.31 -11.52
C HIS A 327 -7.28 -3.59 -12.37
N GLY A 328 -8.43 -3.77 -13.04
CA GLY A 328 -8.59 -4.79 -14.09
C GLY A 328 -9.59 -5.93 -13.76
N PRO A 329 -9.65 -6.98 -14.60
CA PRO A 329 -10.76 -7.96 -14.60
C PRO A 329 -10.67 -9.06 -13.53
N LYS A 330 -9.67 -9.03 -12.63
CA LYS A 330 -9.56 -9.98 -11.53
C LYS A 330 -10.26 -9.42 -10.28
N PRO A 331 -11.17 -10.15 -9.61
CA PRO A 331 -11.70 -9.72 -8.33
C PRO A 331 -10.57 -9.56 -7.29
N LEU A 332 -10.61 -8.48 -6.52
CA LEU A 332 -9.57 -8.12 -5.52
C LEU A 332 -9.27 -9.24 -4.50
N LEU A 333 -10.25 -10.09 -4.19
CA LEU A 333 -10.05 -11.28 -3.36
C LEU A 333 -9.03 -12.28 -3.96
N PHE A 334 -8.97 -12.42 -5.29
CA PHE A 334 -7.93 -13.23 -5.93
C PHE A 334 -6.58 -12.54 -5.93
N GLU A 335 -6.53 -11.20 -6.01
CA GLU A 335 -5.29 -10.44 -5.86
C GLU A 335 -4.68 -10.62 -4.47
N LEU A 336 -5.51 -10.58 -3.41
CA LEU A 336 -5.09 -10.92 -2.05
C LEU A 336 -4.45 -12.30 -1.96
N LEU A 337 -5.12 -13.32 -2.51
CA LEU A 337 -4.62 -14.69 -2.45
C LEU A 337 -3.36 -14.88 -3.31
N ASP A 338 -3.28 -14.24 -4.49
CA ASP A 338 -2.09 -14.21 -5.34
C ASP A 338 -0.92 -13.49 -4.64
N ALA A 339 -1.18 -12.41 -3.92
CA ALA A 339 -0.16 -11.65 -3.17
C ALA A 339 0.38 -12.42 -1.95
N MET A 340 -0.49 -13.14 -1.22
CA MET A 340 -0.08 -14.04 -0.13
C MET A 340 0.71 -15.24 -0.65
N ASP A 341 0.37 -15.75 -1.84
CA ASP A 341 1.07 -16.84 -2.50
C ASP A 341 2.46 -16.41 -3.01
N GLY A 342 2.56 -15.25 -3.65
CA GLY A 342 3.78 -14.69 -4.25
C GLY A 342 4.85 -14.17 -3.28
N LEU A 343 4.71 -14.43 -1.98
CA LEU A 343 5.78 -14.21 -0.99
C LEU A 343 6.61 -15.47 -0.76
N ASP A 344 7.91 -15.30 -0.63
CA ASP A 344 8.86 -16.35 -0.25
C ASP A 344 8.45 -17.01 1.08
N THR A 345 8.78 -18.29 1.25
CA THR A 345 8.36 -19.04 2.45
C THR A 345 9.02 -18.52 3.72
N ASP A 346 10.21 -17.92 3.63
CA ASP A 346 10.93 -17.27 4.73
C ASP A 346 10.67 -15.75 4.82
N ALA A 347 9.69 -15.22 4.09
CA ALA A 347 9.26 -13.84 4.25
C ALA A 347 8.62 -13.61 5.64
N ASP A 348 9.18 -12.65 6.39
CA ASP A 348 8.73 -12.22 7.71
C ASP A 348 7.57 -11.21 7.57
N VAL A 349 6.45 -11.71 7.05
CA VAL A 349 5.24 -10.94 6.73
C VAL A 349 4.00 -11.62 7.29
N VAL A 350 3.21 -10.87 8.06
CA VAL A 350 1.90 -11.31 8.58
C VAL A 350 0.77 -10.61 7.84
N PHE A 351 -0.15 -11.38 7.26
CA PHE A 351 -1.44 -10.87 6.78
C PHE A 351 -2.46 -10.96 7.91
N LEU A 352 -3.05 -9.83 8.28
CA LEU A 352 -4.07 -9.73 9.32
C LEU A 352 -5.38 -9.26 8.67
N LEU A 353 -6.33 -10.18 8.53
CA LEU A 353 -7.58 -10.00 7.81
C LEU A 353 -8.73 -9.86 8.81
N THR A 354 -9.69 -8.97 8.56
CA THR A 354 -10.98 -8.96 9.29
C THR A 354 -12.17 -9.14 8.35
N THR A 355 -13.20 -9.85 8.83
CA THR A 355 -14.45 -10.02 8.07
C THR A 355 -15.68 -10.04 8.98
N ASN A 356 -16.80 -9.54 8.49
CA ASN A 356 -18.11 -9.71 9.12
C ASN A 356 -18.88 -10.91 8.54
N ARG A 357 -18.38 -11.51 7.46
CA ARG A 357 -19.02 -12.56 6.64
C ARG A 357 -18.01 -13.63 6.25
N VAL A 358 -17.82 -14.61 7.13
CA VAL A 358 -16.87 -15.72 6.91
C VAL A 358 -17.33 -16.64 5.78
N ASP A 359 -18.64 -16.79 5.60
CA ASP A 359 -19.33 -17.54 4.53
C ASP A 359 -18.83 -17.19 3.12
N LEU A 360 -18.55 -15.90 2.87
CA LEU A 360 -18.07 -15.42 1.58
C LEU A 360 -16.60 -15.78 1.31
N LEU A 361 -15.79 -15.90 2.36
CA LEU A 361 -14.35 -16.14 2.23
C LEU A 361 -13.99 -17.63 2.28
N GLU A 362 -14.77 -18.44 3.00
CA GLU A 362 -14.55 -19.88 3.12
C GLU A 362 -14.42 -20.57 1.76
N GLN A 363 -15.28 -20.20 0.79
CA GLN A 363 -15.22 -20.77 -0.55
C GLN A 363 -13.90 -20.47 -1.27
N ALA A 364 -13.36 -19.26 -1.14
CA ALA A 364 -12.11 -18.86 -1.79
C ALA A 364 -10.89 -19.43 -1.05
N LEU A 365 -10.92 -19.46 0.28
CA LEU A 365 -9.85 -20.01 1.13
C LEU A 365 -9.78 -21.54 1.04
N ALA A 366 -10.91 -22.24 0.90
CA ALA A 366 -10.94 -23.69 0.74
C ALA A 366 -10.24 -24.17 -0.55
N GLN A 367 -10.33 -23.39 -1.63
CA GLN A 367 -9.60 -23.65 -2.88
C GLN A 367 -8.09 -23.37 -2.78
N ARG A 368 -7.66 -22.70 -1.70
CA ARG A 368 -6.26 -22.31 -1.44
C ARG A 368 -5.89 -22.62 0.02
N PRO A 369 -5.67 -23.89 0.38
CA PRO A 369 -5.27 -24.27 1.74
C PRO A 369 -3.89 -23.72 2.11
N GLY A 370 -3.67 -23.41 3.40
CA GLY A 370 -2.37 -22.96 3.92
C GLY A 370 -2.06 -21.47 3.77
N ARG A 371 -3.04 -20.64 3.38
CA ARG A 371 -2.89 -19.16 3.33
C ARG A 371 -3.33 -18.49 4.62
N VAL A 372 -4.30 -19.09 5.32
CA VAL A 372 -4.69 -18.71 6.68
C VAL A 372 -4.26 -19.82 7.63
N ASP A 373 -3.25 -19.56 8.45
CA ASP A 373 -2.78 -20.43 9.53
C ASP A 373 -3.75 -20.44 10.70
N LEU A 374 -4.35 -19.27 10.97
CA LEU A 374 -5.12 -19.01 12.16
C LEU A 374 -6.42 -18.26 11.81
N ALA A 375 -7.54 -18.97 11.82
CA ALA A 375 -8.85 -18.37 11.92
C ALA A 375 -9.27 -18.26 13.39
N VAL A 376 -9.73 -17.08 13.81
CA VAL A 376 -10.24 -16.78 15.16
C VAL A 376 -11.60 -16.11 15.06
N GLU A 377 -12.58 -16.71 15.72
CA GLU A 377 -13.87 -16.09 15.93
C GLU A 377 -13.77 -15.02 17.02
N VAL A 378 -14.37 -13.86 16.76
CA VAL A 378 -14.64 -12.79 17.71
C VAL A 378 -16.16 -12.72 17.88
N PRO A 379 -16.73 -13.60 18.75
CA PRO A 379 -18.17 -13.80 18.88
C PRO A 379 -18.85 -12.61 19.57
N LEU A 380 -20.17 -12.70 19.72
CA LEU A 380 -20.88 -11.81 20.66
C LEU A 380 -20.34 -12.02 22.09
N PRO A 381 -20.16 -10.95 22.87
CA PRO A 381 -19.66 -11.06 24.24
C PRO A 381 -20.66 -11.79 25.14
N ASP A 382 -20.15 -12.74 25.92
CA ASP A 382 -20.90 -13.37 27.01
C ASP A 382 -21.23 -12.36 28.14
N ARG A 383 -21.92 -12.85 29.18
CA ARG A 383 -22.34 -12.03 30.32
C ARG A 383 -21.17 -11.27 30.96
N ASP A 384 -20.05 -11.93 31.20
CA ASP A 384 -18.96 -11.36 31.98
C ASP A 384 -18.09 -10.45 31.10
N ALA A 385 -17.92 -10.79 29.82
CA ALA A 385 -17.38 -9.89 28.81
C ALA A 385 -18.23 -8.62 28.65
N ARG A 386 -19.57 -8.71 28.68
CA ARG A 386 -20.47 -7.54 28.68
C ARG A 386 -20.28 -6.65 29.91
N ALA A 387 -20.16 -7.24 31.10
CA ALA A 387 -19.85 -6.50 32.33
C ALA A 387 -18.47 -5.81 32.26
N GLN A 388 -17.46 -6.48 31.71
CA GLN A 388 -16.12 -5.90 31.46
C GLN A 388 -16.16 -4.76 30.45
N LEU A 389 -16.92 -4.89 29.35
CA LEU A 389 -17.09 -3.84 28.35
C LEU A 389 -17.75 -2.58 28.92
N VAL A 390 -18.75 -2.72 29.81
CA VAL A 390 -19.32 -1.56 30.53
C VAL A 390 -18.28 -0.91 31.42
N ARG A 391 -17.55 -1.67 32.25
CA ARG A 391 -16.45 -1.12 33.09
C ARG A 391 -15.41 -0.39 32.24
N LEU A 392 -15.02 -0.98 31.11
CA LEU A 392 -14.03 -0.44 30.17
C LEU A 392 -14.44 0.92 29.60
N TYR A 393 -15.70 1.06 29.14
CA TYR A 393 -16.21 2.29 28.55
C TYR A 393 -16.69 3.32 29.58
N ALA A 394 -17.10 2.88 30.77
CA ALA A 394 -17.43 3.75 31.89
C ALA A 394 -16.20 4.51 32.42
N GLY A 395 -15.03 3.88 32.43
CA GLY A 395 -13.80 4.52 32.91
C GLY A 395 -13.91 4.91 34.38
N GLU A 396 -13.95 6.21 34.67
CA GLU A 396 -14.08 6.75 36.03
C GLU A 396 -15.54 7.05 36.45
N LEU A 397 -16.54 6.73 35.61
CA LEU A 397 -17.95 6.94 35.95
C LEU A 397 -18.36 6.07 37.15
N PRO A 398 -19.08 6.62 38.15
CA PRO A 398 -19.26 6.01 39.47
C PRO A 398 -20.40 4.96 39.50
N PHE A 399 -20.45 4.07 38.51
CA PHE A 399 -21.47 3.01 38.46
C PHE A 399 -21.16 1.91 39.46
N SER A 400 -22.16 1.43 40.19
CA SER A 400 -21.99 0.32 41.13
C SER A 400 -21.84 -1.02 40.40
N ASP A 401 -21.08 -1.96 40.97
CA ASP A 401 -21.00 -3.33 40.43
C ASP A 401 -22.39 -3.97 40.28
N GLN A 402 -23.33 -3.67 41.17
CA GLN A 402 -24.72 -4.14 41.06
C GLN A 402 -25.43 -3.59 39.82
N ALA A 403 -25.22 -2.33 39.45
CA ALA A 403 -25.79 -1.76 38.23
C ALA A 403 -25.15 -2.34 36.98
N ILE A 404 -23.83 -2.56 37.00
CA ILE A 404 -23.10 -3.20 35.90
C ILE A 404 -23.53 -4.66 35.70
N ASP A 405 -23.68 -5.43 36.78
CA ASP A 405 -24.17 -6.81 36.72
C ASP A 405 -25.59 -6.88 36.16
N ARG A 406 -26.51 -6.01 36.62
CA ARG A 406 -27.87 -5.90 36.06
C ARG A 406 -27.86 -5.51 34.59
N TRP A 407 -26.98 -4.60 34.19
CA TRP A 407 -26.81 -4.22 32.78
C TRP A 407 -26.37 -5.43 31.95
N ALA A 408 -25.39 -6.19 32.43
CA ALA A 408 -24.88 -7.40 31.77
C ALA A 408 -25.95 -8.51 31.64
N ASP A 409 -26.78 -8.68 32.67
CA ASP A 409 -27.91 -9.61 32.67
C ASP A 409 -29.02 -9.21 31.66
N GLN A 410 -29.24 -7.91 31.46
CA GLN A 410 -30.32 -7.35 30.62
C GLN A 410 -29.89 -6.97 29.19
N SER A 411 -28.66 -7.29 28.80
CA SER A 411 -28.03 -6.91 27.53
C SER A 411 -27.65 -8.11 26.66
N GLU A 412 -28.41 -9.21 26.73
CA GLU A 412 -28.16 -10.39 25.89
C GLU A 412 -28.11 -10.01 24.40
N GLY A 413 -27.09 -10.52 23.69
CA GLY A 413 -26.82 -10.18 22.30
C GLY A 413 -26.20 -8.80 22.05
N ALA A 414 -25.93 -7.99 23.09
CA ALA A 414 -25.25 -6.70 22.93
C ALA A 414 -23.81 -6.85 22.42
N THR A 415 -23.41 -5.99 21.49
CA THR A 415 -22.03 -5.91 20.96
C THR A 415 -21.16 -4.96 21.82
N ALA A 416 -19.84 -4.95 21.58
CA ALA A 416 -18.96 -3.95 22.19
C ALA A 416 -19.32 -2.52 21.75
N SER A 417 -19.72 -2.34 20.48
CA SER A 417 -20.27 -1.08 19.99
C SER A 417 -21.54 -0.65 20.72
N PHE A 418 -22.46 -1.59 21.01
CA PHE A 418 -23.67 -1.31 21.78
C PHE A 418 -23.36 -0.90 23.23
N ALA A 419 -22.43 -1.61 23.91
CA ALA A 419 -22.00 -1.25 25.26
C ALA A 419 -21.41 0.18 25.31
N LYS A 420 -20.60 0.54 24.30
CA LYS A 420 -20.02 1.89 24.16
C LYS A 420 -21.10 2.96 23.98
N GLU A 421 -22.10 2.71 23.14
CA GLU A 421 -23.22 3.64 22.94
C GLU A 421 -24.13 3.73 24.18
N ALA A 422 -24.35 2.63 24.90
CA ALA A 422 -25.12 2.64 26.15
C ALA A 422 -24.48 3.57 27.21
N VAL A 423 -23.15 3.48 27.41
CA VAL A 423 -22.43 4.40 28.31
C VAL A 423 -22.49 5.85 27.80
N ARG A 424 -22.37 6.09 26.48
CA ARG A 424 -22.52 7.43 25.90
C ARG A 424 -23.92 8.01 26.13
N ARG A 425 -24.99 7.22 25.91
CA ARG A 425 -26.38 7.62 26.18
C ARG A 425 -26.63 7.87 27.66
N THR A 426 -26.01 7.10 28.55
CA THR A 426 -26.03 7.31 30.00
C THR A 426 -25.54 8.69 30.39
N VAL A 427 -24.37 9.10 29.87
CA VAL A 427 -23.80 10.44 30.11
C VAL A 427 -24.69 11.54 29.52
N LEU A 428 -25.21 11.35 28.31
CA LEU A 428 -26.12 12.31 27.67
C LEU A 428 -27.41 12.51 28.47
N ARG A 429 -28.02 11.43 28.98
CA ARG A 429 -29.25 11.45 29.78
C ARG A 429 -29.08 12.25 31.06
N ALA A 430 -28.02 11.96 31.82
CA ALA A 430 -27.67 12.69 33.04
C ALA A 430 -27.37 14.18 32.77
N ALA A 431 -26.63 14.48 31.70
CA ALA A 431 -26.31 15.85 31.31
C ALA A 431 -27.57 16.67 30.93
N LEU A 432 -28.52 16.07 30.20
CA LEU A 432 -29.80 16.70 29.86
C LEU A 432 -30.70 16.92 31.09
N ALA A 433 -30.61 16.02 32.09
CA ALA A 433 -31.30 16.15 33.37
C ALA A 433 -30.56 17.05 34.39
N GLY A 434 -29.36 17.53 34.07
CA GLY A 434 -28.61 18.50 34.87
C GLY A 434 -27.88 17.91 36.09
N HIS A 435 -27.55 16.62 36.09
CA HIS A 435 -26.85 15.93 37.18
C HIS A 435 -25.68 15.05 36.68
N PRO A 436 -24.74 14.63 37.55
CA PRO A 436 -23.75 13.62 37.18
C PRO A 436 -24.40 12.26 36.84
N PRO A 437 -23.74 11.40 36.05
CA PRO A 437 -24.26 10.07 35.71
C PRO A 437 -24.43 9.16 36.93
N THR A 438 -25.54 8.43 36.96
CA THR A 438 -25.94 7.51 38.03
C THR A 438 -26.25 6.10 37.52
N ASP A 439 -26.41 5.14 38.43
CA ASP A 439 -26.89 3.79 38.12
C ASP A 439 -28.27 3.78 37.42
N ASP A 440 -29.17 4.70 37.80
CA ASP A 440 -30.50 4.85 37.19
C ASP A 440 -30.40 5.41 35.77
N ASP A 441 -29.39 6.23 35.48
CA ASP A 441 -29.07 6.67 34.12
C ASP A 441 -28.63 5.49 33.25
N LEU A 442 -27.76 4.62 33.78
CA LEU A 442 -27.18 3.48 33.07
C LEU A 442 -28.25 2.43 32.70
N LEU A 443 -29.08 2.07 33.68
CA LEU A 443 -30.14 1.07 33.47
C LEU A 443 -31.27 1.64 32.60
N GLY A 444 -31.59 2.93 32.71
CA GLY A 444 -32.57 3.57 31.83
C GLY A 444 -32.06 3.74 30.40
N ALA A 445 -30.78 4.06 30.19
CA ALA A 445 -30.19 4.11 28.84
C ALA A 445 -30.21 2.75 28.14
N LEU A 446 -30.04 1.64 28.89
CA LEU A 446 -30.26 0.29 28.38
C LEU A 446 -31.74 0.02 28.04
N ALA A 447 -32.67 0.43 28.90
CA ALA A 447 -34.10 0.29 28.63
C ALA A 447 -34.55 1.06 27.38
N ASP A 448 -34.05 2.28 27.20
CA ASP A 448 -34.30 3.11 26.00
C ASP A 448 -33.77 2.40 24.73
N LEU A 449 -32.54 1.88 24.78
CA LEU A 449 -31.92 1.10 23.68
C LEU A 449 -32.68 -0.21 23.36
N ASN A 450 -33.20 -0.89 24.38
CA ASN A 450 -33.94 -2.15 24.24
C ASN A 450 -35.39 -1.94 23.77
N SER A 451 -35.89 -0.71 23.72
CA SER A 451 -37.26 -0.41 23.31
C SER A 451 -37.55 -0.74 21.84
N ASP A 452 -38.81 -1.01 21.51
CA ASP A 452 -39.22 -1.36 20.14
C ASP A 452 -39.11 -0.21 19.14
N ALA A 453 -39.07 1.04 19.63
CA ALA A 453 -38.81 2.22 18.79
C ALA A 453 -37.39 2.18 18.20
N GLU A 454 -36.43 1.57 18.90
CA GLU A 454 -35.01 1.52 18.52
C GLU A 454 -34.64 0.23 17.76
N ARG A 455 -35.59 -0.54 17.20
CA ARG A 455 -35.28 -1.80 16.47
C ARG A 455 -34.29 -1.60 15.30
N LEU A 456 -34.42 -0.49 14.56
CA LEU A 456 -33.47 -0.15 13.49
C LEU A 456 -32.09 0.20 14.07
N SER A 457 -32.05 1.02 15.13
CA SER A 457 -30.82 1.37 15.86
C SER A 457 -30.09 0.13 16.40
N ARG A 458 -30.82 -0.84 16.97
CA ARG A 458 -30.28 -2.12 17.46
C ARG A 458 -29.66 -2.95 16.34
N SER A 459 -30.36 -3.09 15.21
CA SER A 459 -29.85 -3.78 14.01
C SER A 459 -28.56 -3.12 13.49
N LEU A 460 -28.53 -1.79 13.38
CA LEU A 460 -27.34 -1.03 12.97
C LEU A 460 -26.17 -1.12 13.98
N MET A 461 -26.44 -1.43 15.25
CA MET A 461 -25.43 -1.69 16.29
C MET A 461 -25.04 -3.18 16.42
N GLY A 462 -25.53 -4.04 15.53
CA GLY A 462 -25.22 -5.48 15.49
C GLY A 462 -26.01 -6.34 16.49
N VAL A 463 -27.09 -5.80 17.09
CA VAL A 463 -27.93 -6.51 18.07
C VAL A 463 -29.20 -7.01 17.37
N GLY A 464 -29.16 -8.28 16.92
CA GLY A 464 -30.29 -8.98 16.30
C GLY A 464 -29.84 -10.03 15.26
N GLY A 465 -30.15 -11.30 15.50
CA GLY A 465 -29.89 -12.41 14.59
C GLY A 465 -31.11 -12.80 13.74
N ASP A 466 -30.82 -13.30 12.53
CA ASP A 466 -31.67 -14.01 11.55
C ASP A 466 -32.98 -13.40 10.99
N ASP A 467 -33.71 -12.52 11.69
CA ASP A 467 -34.88 -11.85 11.09
C ASP A 467 -34.48 -10.62 10.24
N ARG A 468 -33.72 -10.86 9.17
CA ARG A 468 -33.68 -9.94 8.02
C ARG A 468 -34.83 -10.34 7.09
N PRO A 469 -35.69 -9.41 6.62
CA PRO A 469 -36.62 -9.73 5.54
C PRO A 469 -35.80 -10.21 4.34
N SER A 470 -36.11 -11.38 3.82
CA SER A 470 -35.51 -11.88 2.59
C SER A 470 -35.79 -10.86 1.49
N PHE A 471 -34.74 -10.28 0.92
CA PHE A 471 -34.88 -9.47 -0.28
C PHE A 471 -35.15 -10.43 -1.44
N ASP A 472 -36.42 -10.75 -1.66
CA ASP A 472 -36.88 -11.41 -2.87
C ASP A 472 -36.80 -10.39 -4.01
N PRO A 473 -35.96 -10.61 -5.04
CA PRO A 473 -35.82 -9.67 -6.15
C PRO A 473 -37.11 -9.47 -6.96
N ASP A 474 -38.09 -10.36 -6.80
CA ASP A 474 -39.33 -10.40 -7.59
C ASP A 474 -40.60 -9.97 -6.80
N ASP A 475 -40.51 -9.53 -5.53
CA ASP A 475 -41.68 -9.13 -4.72
C ASP A 475 -42.07 -7.63 -4.87
N PRO A 476 -43.21 -7.28 -5.50
CA PRO A 476 -43.55 -5.90 -5.86
C PRO A 476 -44.34 -5.19 -4.74
N VAL A 477 -43.74 -4.96 -3.57
CA VAL A 477 -44.39 -4.25 -2.45
C VAL A 477 -44.15 -2.74 -2.55
N GLY A 478 -45.10 -2.03 -3.16
CA GLY A 478 -44.98 -0.59 -3.43
C GLY A 478 -45.25 0.33 -2.23
N PHE A 479 -44.41 1.36 -2.07
CA PHE A 479 -44.73 2.64 -1.42
C PHE A 479 -44.24 3.78 -2.33
N GLY A 480 -45.16 4.70 -2.70
CA GLY A 480 -44.92 5.73 -3.74
C GLY A 480 -44.35 7.07 -3.20
N PRO A 481 -44.61 8.23 -3.84
CA PRO A 481 -45.44 8.49 -5.02
C PRO A 481 -44.62 8.77 -6.30
N GLU A 482 -45.29 8.76 -7.47
CA GLU A 482 -44.67 9.05 -8.76
C GLU A 482 -44.14 10.51 -8.86
N PRO A 483 -42.95 10.74 -9.46
CA PRO A 483 -42.47 12.08 -9.75
C PRO A 483 -43.20 12.67 -10.95
N GLY A 484 -44.23 13.49 -10.66
CA GLY A 484 -44.92 14.31 -11.65
C GLY A 484 -44.01 15.35 -12.31
N LEU A 485 -44.34 15.73 -13.54
CA LEU A 485 -43.56 16.65 -14.38
C LEU A 485 -43.25 17.98 -13.71
N TYR A 486 -41.97 18.37 -13.72
CA TYR A 486 -41.56 19.78 -13.74
C TYR A 486 -40.66 20.05 -14.96
N PRO A 487 -40.96 21.07 -15.78
CA PRO A 487 -40.23 21.31 -17.02
C PRO A 487 -38.97 22.16 -16.81
N GLY A 488 -37.87 21.74 -17.44
CA GLY A 488 -36.85 22.66 -17.95
C GLY A 488 -35.63 22.95 -17.06
N VAL A 489 -34.70 22.00 -16.97
CA VAL A 489 -33.26 22.29 -17.05
C VAL A 489 -32.57 21.19 -17.87
N THR A 490 -32.11 21.52 -19.08
CA THR A 490 -31.20 20.66 -19.86
C THR A 490 -29.75 21.07 -19.61
N PHE A 491 -28.92 20.14 -19.15
CA PHE A 491 -27.46 20.21 -19.34
C PHE A 491 -27.02 19.03 -20.21
N ALA A 492 -26.16 19.33 -21.18
CA ALA A 492 -25.84 18.41 -22.26
C ALA A 492 -24.75 17.41 -21.87
N SER A 493 -24.97 16.15 -22.24
CA SER A 493 -23.93 15.11 -22.28
C SER A 493 -22.88 15.48 -23.34
N ALA A 494 -21.66 15.82 -22.91
CA ALA A 494 -20.50 15.93 -23.79
C ALA A 494 -19.78 14.56 -23.88
N ALA A 495 -19.46 14.14 -25.10
CA ALA A 495 -18.93 12.80 -25.38
C ALA A 495 -17.49 12.59 -24.86
N ALA A 496 -17.20 11.38 -24.41
CA ALA A 496 -15.84 10.94 -24.09
C ALA A 496 -15.01 10.75 -25.39
N PRO A 497 -13.73 11.16 -25.42
CA PRO A 497 -12.83 10.81 -26.50
C PRO A 497 -12.27 9.39 -26.31
N THR A 498 -12.28 8.61 -27.39
CA THR A 498 -11.65 7.29 -27.47
C THR A 498 -10.13 7.40 -27.46
N ALA A 499 -9.47 6.80 -26.45
CA ALA A 499 -8.03 6.58 -26.44
C ALA A 499 -7.70 5.14 -26.85
N TYR A 500 -6.69 4.96 -27.70
CA TYR A 500 -6.27 3.66 -28.21
C TYR A 500 -5.59 2.83 -27.14
N SER A 501 -6.00 1.56 -26.99
CA SER A 501 -5.25 0.57 -26.23
C SER A 501 -4.08 0.04 -27.07
N SER A 502 -2.87 0.10 -26.54
CA SER A 502 -1.69 -0.58 -27.09
C SER A 502 -1.12 -1.53 -26.04
N THR A 503 -1.55 -2.79 -26.08
CA THR A 503 -1.06 -3.84 -25.18
C THR A 503 0.40 -4.15 -25.49
N LEU A 504 1.28 -3.99 -24.50
CA LEU A 504 2.64 -4.53 -24.51
C LEU A 504 2.73 -5.58 -23.40
N GLU A 505 2.74 -6.85 -23.78
CA GLU A 505 3.01 -7.95 -22.85
C GLU A 505 4.48 -7.93 -22.45
N LEU A 506 4.76 -7.77 -21.15
CA LEU A 506 6.10 -7.90 -20.59
C LEU A 506 6.31 -9.36 -20.14
N THR A 507 6.97 -10.15 -20.97
CA THR A 507 7.54 -11.44 -20.56
C THR A 507 8.86 -11.21 -19.83
N PHE A 508 9.00 -11.83 -18.66
CA PHE A 508 10.27 -11.88 -17.91
C PHE A 508 11.06 -13.12 -18.35
N ASP A 509 12.31 -12.91 -18.76
CA ASP A 509 13.21 -13.97 -19.23
C ASP A 509 14.24 -14.29 -18.12
N GLU A 510 14.45 -15.57 -17.82
CA GLU A 510 15.39 -16.01 -16.77
C GLU A 510 16.83 -16.15 -17.32
N PRO A 511 17.88 -15.78 -16.54
CA PRO A 511 19.25 -15.87 -17.00
C PRO A 511 19.82 -17.31 -17.01
N GLY A 512 19.64 -17.99 -18.13
CA GLY A 512 20.72 -18.70 -18.83
C GLY A 512 21.38 -19.95 -18.19
N ARG A 513 21.10 -21.12 -18.80
CA ARG A 513 22.05 -22.24 -18.88
C ARG A 513 22.32 -22.60 -20.34
N ALA A 514 23.59 -22.78 -20.69
CA ALA A 514 24.06 -22.87 -22.08
C ALA A 514 23.91 -24.27 -22.70
N GLY A 515 23.68 -24.35 -24.03
CA GLY A 515 24.09 -25.51 -24.81
C GLY A 515 23.37 -25.81 -26.14
N ALA A 516 24.08 -25.55 -27.26
CA ALA A 516 24.04 -26.27 -28.55
C ALA A 516 22.90 -26.08 -29.58
N ASN A 517 23.27 -25.37 -30.65
CA ASN A 517 22.79 -25.34 -32.04
C ASN A 517 22.00 -26.54 -32.61
N ALA A 518 20.97 -26.25 -33.43
CA ALA A 518 20.79 -26.78 -34.81
C ALA A 518 19.74 -25.95 -35.60
N ASP A 519 19.83 -25.98 -36.94
CA ASP A 519 19.06 -25.16 -37.91
C ASP A 519 17.57 -25.53 -38.09
N PRO A 520 16.75 -24.65 -38.73
CA PRO A 520 15.31 -24.83 -38.94
C PRO A 520 14.95 -25.44 -40.32
N ASP A 521 13.76 -26.06 -40.42
CA ASP A 521 13.04 -26.28 -41.69
C ASP A 521 11.50 -26.27 -41.44
N PRO A 522 10.67 -25.56 -42.24
CA PRO A 522 9.24 -25.40 -41.95
C PRO A 522 8.31 -26.16 -42.92
N SER A 523 7.25 -26.81 -42.43
CA SER A 523 6.04 -27.03 -43.26
C SER A 523 4.77 -27.42 -42.49
N ALA A 524 3.67 -26.76 -42.88
CA ALA A 524 2.28 -27.23 -43.06
C ALA A 524 1.56 -28.12 -42.01
N GLY A 525 0.28 -27.79 -41.72
CA GLY A 525 -0.69 -28.79 -41.23
C GLY A 525 -1.91 -28.21 -40.52
N SER A 526 -3.05 -28.08 -41.21
CA SER A 526 -4.29 -27.51 -40.67
C SER A 526 -5.31 -28.56 -40.17
N GLY A 527 -5.53 -28.62 -38.85
CA GLY A 527 -6.74 -29.15 -38.17
C GLY A 527 -7.06 -30.66 -38.28
N PRO A 528 -8.18 -31.15 -37.69
CA PRO A 528 -9.15 -30.45 -36.83
C PRO A 528 -9.39 -31.14 -35.45
N SER A 529 -10.31 -30.57 -34.66
CA SER A 529 -10.69 -30.92 -33.29
C SER A 529 -11.37 -32.30 -33.09
N VAL A 530 -11.11 -32.94 -31.95
CA VAL A 530 -12.01 -33.93 -31.30
C VAL A 530 -11.89 -33.83 -29.77
N GLU A 531 -13.02 -33.89 -29.07
CA GLU A 531 -13.19 -33.94 -27.60
C GLU A 531 -14.34 -34.93 -27.30
N PRO A 532 -14.57 -35.40 -26.06
CA PRO A 532 -13.75 -36.31 -25.25
C PRO A 532 -14.42 -37.71 -25.11
N PRO A 533 -13.92 -38.57 -24.20
CA PRO A 533 -14.89 -39.30 -23.36
C PRO A 533 -14.49 -39.43 -21.86
N GLU A 534 -15.47 -39.16 -21.00
CA GLU A 534 -15.60 -39.68 -19.63
C GLU A 534 -16.58 -40.89 -19.60
N PRO A 535 -16.81 -41.58 -18.47
CA PRO A 535 -15.87 -41.98 -17.41
C PRO A 535 -15.94 -43.51 -17.17
N ALA A 536 -15.12 -44.05 -16.26
CA ALA A 536 -15.21 -45.47 -15.85
C ALA A 536 -15.21 -45.62 -14.32
N GLU A 537 -16.37 -45.99 -13.77
CA GLU A 537 -16.50 -46.40 -12.37
C GLU A 537 -15.78 -47.74 -12.10
N ARG A 538 -15.18 -47.87 -10.92
CA ARG A 538 -15.14 -49.18 -10.24
C ARG A 538 -15.00 -49.07 -8.73
N ALA A 539 -15.81 -49.88 -8.04
CA ALA A 539 -16.00 -49.84 -6.60
C ALA A 539 -15.08 -50.82 -5.82
N GLU A 540 -15.02 -50.57 -4.50
CA GLU A 540 -14.80 -51.53 -3.39
C GLU A 540 -13.63 -52.52 -3.43
N ARG A 541 -12.77 -52.42 -2.41
CA ARG A 541 -12.60 -53.50 -1.40
C ARG A 541 -11.89 -53.03 -0.14
N ALA A 542 -12.38 -53.48 1.01
CA ALA A 542 -11.74 -53.36 2.32
C ALA A 542 -11.59 -54.75 2.96
N GLU A 543 -10.45 -55.02 3.61
CA GLU A 543 -10.18 -56.08 4.62
C GLU A 543 -8.70 -55.95 5.01
N GLN A 544 -8.33 -55.41 6.18
CA GLN A 544 -8.26 -56.06 7.50
C GLN A 544 -7.30 -57.26 7.61
N SER A 545 -6.16 -57.05 8.29
CA SER A 545 -5.52 -58.09 9.13
C SER A 545 -4.70 -57.46 10.28
N LYS A 546 -4.92 -57.97 11.50
CA LYS A 546 -4.23 -57.60 12.77
C LYS A 546 -3.07 -58.61 13.05
N PRO A 547 -2.57 -58.78 14.30
CA PRO A 547 -1.56 -57.97 14.98
C PRO A 547 -0.33 -58.81 15.47
N VAL A 548 0.74 -58.18 15.98
CA VAL A 548 1.80 -58.90 16.73
C VAL A 548 2.32 -58.12 17.95
N LYS A 549 2.28 -58.75 19.13
CA LYS A 549 3.07 -58.52 20.37
C LYS A 549 3.15 -59.85 21.11
N PRO A 550 4.30 -60.27 21.68
CA PRO A 550 4.73 -59.98 23.08
C PRO A 550 6.28 -59.75 23.18
N SER A 551 7.01 -59.64 24.31
CA SER A 551 6.77 -59.54 25.78
C SER A 551 7.96 -58.82 26.49
N PRO A 552 7.87 -58.49 27.80
CA PRO A 552 8.97 -57.95 28.66
C PRO A 552 9.62 -59.09 29.52
N PRO A 553 10.31 -58.91 30.69
CA PRO A 553 10.71 -57.69 31.47
C PRO A 553 12.13 -57.70 32.15
N ALA A 554 12.49 -56.56 32.78
CA ALA A 554 13.27 -56.37 34.04
C ALA A 554 13.33 -54.83 34.30
N ASP A 555 12.96 -54.20 35.42
CA ASP A 555 13.15 -54.46 36.87
C ASP A 555 14.64 -54.28 37.30
N SER A 556 15.03 -53.54 38.36
CA SER A 556 14.35 -52.73 39.41
C SER A 556 15.30 -51.62 39.94
N GLY A 557 14.79 -50.64 40.71
CA GLY A 557 15.63 -49.60 41.35
C GLY A 557 14.83 -48.52 42.10
N GLU A 558 14.65 -48.69 43.41
CA GLU A 558 13.72 -47.92 44.27
C GLU A 558 14.20 -46.52 44.75
N PRO A 559 13.28 -45.67 45.26
CA PRO A 559 13.56 -44.30 45.70
C PRO A 559 13.87 -44.17 47.21
N SER A 560 14.36 -43.01 47.62
CA SER A 560 14.38 -42.57 49.02
C SER A 560 13.72 -41.19 49.20
N ALA A 561 12.75 -41.14 50.11
CA ALA A 561 11.93 -39.97 50.44
C ALA A 561 12.57 -39.09 51.55
N PRO A 562 12.08 -37.86 51.80
CA PRO A 562 12.72 -36.91 52.70
C PRO A 562 12.24 -37.00 54.16
N SER A 563 12.94 -36.27 55.03
CA SER A 563 12.47 -35.82 56.36
C SER A 563 13.14 -34.49 56.68
#